data_AF-A0A067D3T5-F1
#
_entry.id   AF-A0A067D3T5-F1
#
_cell.length_a   1.000
_cell.length_b   1.000
_cell.length_c   1.000
_cell.angle_alpha   90.00
_cell.angle_beta   90.00
_cell.angle_gamma   90.00
#
_symmetry.space_group_name_H-M   'P 1'
#
loop_
_entity.id
_entity.type
_entity.pdbx_description
1 polymer ?
#
loop_
_entity_poly.entity_id
_entity_poly.type
_entity_poly.pdbx_seq_one_letter_code
_entity_poly.pdbx_strand_id
1 'polypeptide(L)'
;MMPAMKKLWKFQMISQLELRSLARSAYNRGEYETSKILREAAMALNSLYPDGWFALGAAALKARDVEKALDVFTRAVQLDPENGEAWNIIAC
;
A
#
# COMPACT_ATOMS: atom_id res chain seq x y z
N MET A 1 -22.42 -27.03 11.68
CA MET A 1 -21.39 -27.47 10.72
C MET A 1 -20.62 -26.24 10.21
N MET A 2 -19.63 -25.74 10.95
CA MET A 2 -18.87 -24.52 10.61
C MET A 2 -17.36 -24.77 10.43
N PRO A 3 -16.91 -25.54 9.44
CA PRO A 3 -15.48 -25.68 9.11
C PRO A 3 -14.90 -24.49 8.31
N ALA A 4 -15.71 -23.51 7.87
CA ALA A 4 -15.27 -22.43 6.97
C ALA A 4 -14.48 -21.29 7.66
N MET A 5 -14.70 -21.03 8.95
CA MET A 5 -14.01 -19.95 9.69
C MET A 5 -12.51 -20.23 9.92
N LYS A 6 -12.07 -21.49 9.89
CA LYS A 6 -10.65 -21.86 10.09
C LYS A 6 -9.70 -21.42 8.96
N LYS A 7 -10.22 -21.04 7.77
CA LYS A 7 -9.45 -20.46 6.65
C LYS A 7 -9.54 -18.93 6.58
N LEU A 8 -10.60 -18.36 7.15
CA LEU A 8 -10.83 -16.92 7.24
C LEU A 8 -9.89 -16.26 8.26
N TRP A 9 -9.48 -17.01 9.29
CA TRP A 9 -8.67 -16.54 10.40
C TRP A 9 -7.26 -17.17 10.46
N LYS A 10 -6.50 -17.09 9.38
CA LYS A 10 -5.05 -17.34 9.40
C LYS A 10 -4.22 -16.10 8.98
N PHE A 11 -4.60 -14.82 9.02
CA PHE A 11 -5.30 -14.00 10.05
C PHE A 11 -4.94 -14.46 11.47
N GLN A 12 -3.77 -14.14 12.03
CA GLN A 12 -3.57 -12.88 12.74
C GLN A 12 -2.09 -12.49 12.88
N MET A 13 -1.20 -13.03 12.04
CA MET A 13 0.24 -12.95 12.28
C MET A 13 1.05 -12.28 11.17
N ILE A 14 0.42 -11.71 10.14
CA ILE A 14 1.10 -10.73 9.30
C ILE A 14 0.56 -9.37 9.67
N SER A 15 1.23 -8.74 10.62
CA SER A 15 0.88 -7.38 11.03
C SER A 15 1.02 -6.45 9.82
N GLN A 16 0.24 -5.36 9.80
CA GLN A 16 0.43 -4.30 8.79
C GLN A 16 1.91 -3.88 8.71
N LEU A 17 2.61 -3.89 9.84
CA LEU A 17 4.04 -3.62 9.94
C LEU A 17 4.91 -4.66 9.19
N GLU A 18 4.57 -5.94 9.26
CA GLU A 18 5.28 -6.98 8.51
C GLU A 18 5.09 -6.83 7.00
N LEU A 19 3.87 -6.60 6.52
CA LEU A 19 3.64 -6.34 5.10
C LEU A 19 4.39 -5.10 4.62
N ARG A 20 4.44 -4.05 5.45
CA ARG A 20 5.24 -2.84 5.16
C ARG A 20 6.73 -3.14 5.10
N SER A 21 7.24 -3.94 6.03
CA SER A 21 8.65 -4.33 6.08
C SER A 21 9.03 -5.18 4.85
N LEU A 22 8.20 -6.17 4.51
CA LEU A 22 8.36 -7.00 3.33
C LEU A 22 8.27 -6.18 2.04
N ALA A 23 7.31 -5.26 1.94
CA ALA A 23 7.20 -4.36 0.80
C ALA A 23 8.43 -3.47 0.64
N ARG A 24 8.98 -2.96 1.74
CA ARG A 24 10.22 -2.16 1.73
C ARG A 24 11.42 -3.00 1.30
N SER A 25 11.51 -4.24 1.79
CA SER A 25 12.55 -5.18 1.36
C SER A 25 12.46 -5.47 -0.15
N ALA A 26 11.26 -5.80 -0.65
CA ALA A 26 11.01 -6.04 -2.06
C ALA A 26 11.34 -4.80 -2.93
N TYR A 27 10.98 -3.60 -2.46
CA TYR A 27 11.33 -2.34 -3.13
C TYR A 27 12.85 -2.16 -3.26
N ASN A 28 13.59 -2.43 -2.18
CA ASN A 28 15.06 -2.34 -2.18
C ASN A 28 15.72 -3.40 -3.08
N ARG A 29 15.06 -4.55 -3.28
CA ARG A 29 15.51 -5.60 -4.21
C ARG A 29 15.16 -5.31 -5.68
N GLY A 30 14.44 -4.22 -5.97
CA GLY A 30 13.94 -3.89 -7.31
C GLY A 30 12.70 -4.68 -7.73
N GLU A 31 12.11 -5.46 -6.82
CA GLU A 31 10.86 -6.20 -7.02
C GLU A 31 9.65 -5.26 -6.82
N TYR A 32 9.54 -4.25 -7.68
CA TYR A 32 8.56 -3.18 -7.51
C TYR A 32 7.11 -3.65 -7.61
N GLU A 33 6.82 -4.62 -8.47
CA GLU A 33 5.49 -5.24 -8.59
C GLU A 33 5.08 -5.99 -7.31
N THR A 34 5.99 -6.78 -6.74
CA THR A 34 5.77 -7.45 -5.45
C THR A 34 5.58 -6.43 -4.34
N SER A 35 6.38 -5.36 -4.32
CA SER A 35 6.25 -4.26 -3.36
C SER A 35 4.87 -3.61 -3.43
N LYS A 36 4.37 -3.35 -4.65
CA LYS A 36 3.03 -2.79 -4.91
C LYS A 36 1.93 -3.67 -4.31
N ILE A 37 1.95 -4.97 -4.61
CA ILE A 37 0.96 -5.94 -4.10
C ILE A 37 0.98 -6.02 -2.57
N LEU A 38 2.18 -6.08 -1.97
CA LEU A 38 2.33 -6.15 -0.51
C LEU A 38 1.82 -4.88 0.18
N ARG A 39 2.03 -3.71 -0.44
CA ARG A 39 1.50 -2.44 0.07
C ARG A 39 -0.01 -2.37 -0.04
N GLU A 40 -0.59 -2.78 -1.16
CA GLU A 40 -2.05 -2.87 -1.30
C GLU A 40 -2.68 -3.77 -0.24
N ALA A 41 -2.08 -4.93 0.02
CA ALA A 41 -2.50 -5.82 1.10
C ALA A 41 -2.38 -5.15 2.48
N ALA A 42 -1.31 -4.38 2.73
CA ALA A 42 -1.14 -3.63 3.98
C ALA A 42 -2.18 -2.52 4.15
N MET A 43 -2.62 -1.89 3.06
CA MET A 43 -3.67 -0.86 3.06
C MET A 43 -5.05 -1.45 3.31
N ALA A 44 -5.35 -2.62 2.72
CA ALA A 44 -6.61 -3.32 2.91
C ALA A 44 -6.86 -3.75 4.38
N LEU A 45 -5.79 -3.94 5.17
CA LEU A 45 -5.90 -4.31 6.58
C LEU A 45 -6.13 -3.12 7.53
N ASN A 46 -5.64 -1.92 7.20
CA ASN A 46 -5.93 -0.70 7.95
C ASN A 46 -5.69 0.54 7.07
N SER A 47 -6.78 1.16 6.62
CA SER A 47 -6.81 2.22 5.62
C SER A 47 -6.40 3.61 6.14
N LEU A 48 -6.00 3.74 7.42
CA LEU A 48 -5.84 5.02 8.12
C LEU A 48 -4.43 5.62 8.09
N TYR A 49 -3.55 5.22 7.17
CA TYR A 49 -2.15 5.67 7.18
C TYR A 49 -1.75 6.41 5.89
N PRO A 50 -1.54 7.74 5.92
CA PRO A 50 -1.12 8.55 4.78
C PRO A 50 0.18 8.07 4.12
N ASP A 51 1.20 7.70 4.90
CA ASP A 51 2.49 7.21 4.38
C ASP A 51 2.38 5.95 3.51
N GLY A 52 1.30 5.19 3.69
CA GLY A 52 1.02 3.99 2.91
C GLY A 52 0.78 4.31 1.43
N TRP A 53 0.08 5.40 1.15
CA TRP A 53 -0.29 5.83 -0.20
C TRP A 53 0.92 6.32 -0.98
N PHE A 54 1.77 7.18 -0.37
CA PHE A 54 3.00 7.66 -1.00
C PHE A 54 3.85 6.49 -1.51
N ALA A 55 4.07 5.56 -0.60
CA ALA A 55 5.03 4.51 -0.84
C ALA A 55 4.45 3.41 -1.75
N LEU A 56 3.12 3.30 -1.87
CA LEU A 56 2.44 2.51 -2.90
C LEU A 56 2.59 3.16 -4.27
N GLY A 57 2.34 4.47 -4.41
CA GLY A 57 2.50 5.14 -5.70
C GLY A 57 3.96 5.20 -6.14
N ALA A 58 4.90 5.37 -5.23
CA ALA A 58 6.34 5.25 -5.53
C ALA A 58 6.72 3.84 -6.02
N ALA A 59 6.13 2.79 -5.47
CA ALA A 59 6.31 1.42 -5.95
C ALA A 59 5.69 1.23 -7.35
N ALA A 60 4.50 1.78 -7.59
CA ALA A 60 3.83 1.74 -8.90
C ALA A 60 4.63 2.49 -9.99
N LEU A 61 5.15 3.68 -9.69
CA LEU A 61 6.03 4.43 -10.61
C LEU A 61 7.28 3.64 -10.99
N LYS A 62 7.95 3.02 -10.00
CA LYS A 62 9.13 2.18 -10.27
C LYS A 62 8.78 0.90 -11.02
N ALA A 63 7.58 0.39 -10.84
CA ALA A 63 7.02 -0.71 -11.61
C ALA A 63 6.57 -0.30 -13.03
N ARG A 64 6.68 0.99 -13.39
CA ARG A 64 6.18 1.60 -14.65
C ARG A 64 4.66 1.56 -14.80
N ASP A 65 3.94 1.34 -13.71
CA ASP A 65 2.48 1.38 -13.64
C ASP A 65 2.05 2.81 -13.27
N VAL A 66 2.19 3.71 -14.24
CA VAL A 66 1.95 5.15 -14.05
C VAL A 66 0.47 5.45 -13.81
N GLU A 67 -0.42 4.71 -14.48
CA GLU A 67 -1.87 4.84 -14.29
C GLU A 67 -2.25 4.53 -12.83
N LYS A 68 -1.72 3.43 -12.28
CA LYS A 68 -1.99 3.09 -10.89
C LYS A 68 -1.35 4.05 -9.91
N ALA A 69 -0.16 4.58 -10.20
CA ALA A 69 0.44 5.61 -9.36
C ALA A 69 -0.45 6.85 -9.27
N LEU A 70 -1.00 7.30 -10.40
CA LEU A 70 -1.89 8.45 -10.47
C LEU A 70 -3.20 8.20 -9.70
N ASP A 71 -3.81 7.03 -9.86
CA ASP A 71 -5.02 6.66 -9.11
C ASP A 71 -4.75 6.65 -7.59
N VAL A 72 -3.64 6.02 -7.17
CA VAL A 72 -3.23 5.93 -5.76
C VAL A 72 -3.02 7.32 -5.16
N PHE A 73 -2.33 8.22 -5.86
CA PHE A 73 -2.10 9.57 -5.35
C PHE A 73 -3.36 10.43 -5.36
N THR A 74 -4.21 10.30 -6.38
CA THR A 74 -5.52 10.96 -6.44
C THR A 74 -6.38 10.56 -5.24
N ARG A 75 -6.39 9.26 -4.91
CA ARG A 75 -7.13 8.72 -3.78
C ARG A 75 -6.55 9.18 -2.43
N ALA A 76 -5.22 9.32 -2.34
CA ALA A 76 -4.56 9.84 -1.15
C ALA A 76 -5.01 11.27 -0.82
N VAL A 77 -5.06 12.14 -1.84
CA VAL A 77 -5.54 13.52 -1.69
C VAL A 77 -7.04 13.60 -1.40
N GLN A 78 -7.85 12.70 -1.95
CA GLN A 78 -9.28 12.65 -1.63
C GLN A 78 -9.56 12.19 -0.19
N LEU A 79 -8.70 11.33 0.37
CA LEU A 79 -8.88 10.78 1.72
C LEU A 79 -8.50 11.78 2.81
N ASP A 80 -7.54 12.67 2.55
CA ASP A 80 -7.17 13.73 3.48
C ASP A 80 -6.88 15.04 2.72
N PRO A 81 -7.93 15.82 2.41
CA PRO A 81 -7.80 17.05 1.63
C PRO A 81 -6.99 18.15 2.32
N GLU A 82 -6.86 18.12 3.65
CA GLU A 82 -6.13 19.11 4.45
C GLU A 82 -4.68 18.70 4.72
N ASN A 83 -4.32 17.45 4.44
CA ASN A 83 -2.94 16.99 4.56
C ASN A 83 -2.12 17.48 3.37
N GLY A 84 -1.43 18.61 3.58
CA GLY A 84 -0.52 19.19 2.60
C GLY A 84 0.59 18.25 2.14
N GLU A 85 0.89 17.20 2.91
CA GLU A 85 1.83 16.15 2.51
C GLU A 85 1.26 15.29 1.37
N ALA A 86 -0.06 15.02 1.36
CA ALA A 86 -0.73 14.29 0.28
C ALA A 86 -0.66 15.03 -1.07
N TRP A 87 -0.73 16.37 -1.03
CA TRP A 87 -0.56 17.20 -2.22
C TRP A 87 0.89 17.22 -2.72
N ASN A 88 1.86 17.18 -1.80
CA ASN A 88 3.29 17.15 -2.14
C ASN A 88 3.67 15.86 -2.91
N ILE A 89 2.88 14.80 -2.74
CA ILE A 89 3.05 13.52 -3.44
C ILE A 89 2.69 13.61 -4.94
N ILE A 90 1.69 14.40 -5.33
CA ILE A 90 1.28 14.57 -6.74
C ILE A 90 2.18 15.59 -7.46
N ALA A 91 2.74 16.56 -6.71
CA ALA A 91 3.51 17.66 -7.27
C ALA A 91 4.95 17.30 -7.67
N CYS A 92 5.46 16.10 -7.34
CA CYS A 92 6.79 15.58 -7.71
C CYS A 92 6.74 14.69 -8.97
#